data_AF-A0A6B2R162-F1
#
_entry.id   AF-A0A6B2R162-F1
#
_cell.length_a   1.000
_cell.length_b   1.000
_cell.length_c   1.000
_cell.angle_alpha   90.00
_cell.angle_beta   90.00
_cell.angle_gamma   90.00
#
_symmetry.space_group_name_H-M   'P 1'
#
loop_
_entity.id
_entity.type
_entity.pdbx_description
1 polymer ?
#
loop_
_entity_poly.entity_id
_entity_poly.type
_entity_poly.pdbx_seq_one_letter_code
_entity_poly.pdbx_strand_id
1 'polypeptide(L)' 'KAIYTTNAVESLNSVIRAATKRRKLFPNDDSARKVVYLAIEQASRKWTMPIQNWKMALNRFVIEFGDRVTNHQ' A
#
# COMPACT_ATOMS: atom_id res chain seq x y z
N LYS A 1 -11.49 11.73 -0.88
CA LYS A 1 -10.87 11.48 0.43
C LYS A 1 -9.63 10.55 0.34
N ALA A 2 -8.99 10.48 -0.84
CA ALA A 2 -8.05 9.40 -1.14
C ALA A 2 -6.64 9.57 -0.54
N ILE A 3 -6.19 10.82 -0.30
CA ILE A 3 -4.78 11.11 0.03
C ILE A 3 -4.60 11.68 1.46
N TYR A 4 -5.65 12.18 2.11
CA TYR A 4 -5.48 12.92 3.38
C TYR A 4 -5.34 12.01 4.63
N THR A 5 -5.50 10.70 4.51
CA THR A 5 -5.36 9.78 5.66
C THR A 5 -3.98 9.12 5.66
N THR A 6 -3.32 9.12 6.82
CA THR A 6 -2.08 8.36 7.03
C THR A 6 -2.35 6.87 7.25
N ASN A 7 -3.62 6.49 7.49
CA ASN A 7 -4.08 5.12 7.75
C ASN A 7 -3.53 4.09 6.75
N ALA A 8 -3.42 4.43 5.45
CA ALA A 8 -2.89 3.51 4.44
C ALA A 8 -1.43 3.14 4.71
N VAL A 9 -0.59 4.13 5.00
CA VAL A 9 0.84 3.94 5.29
C VAL A 9 1.05 3.39 6.70
N GLU A 10 0.31 3.88 7.68
CA GLU A 10 0.40 3.45 9.07
C GLU A 10 -0.05 2.00 9.27
N SER A 11 -1.13 1.58 8.61
CA SER A 11 -1.61 0.19 8.69
C SER A 11 -0.58 -0.80 8.15
N LEU A 12 0.06 -0.48 7.02
CA LEU A 12 1.14 -1.30 6.47
C LEU A 12 2.37 -1.33 7.40
N ASN A 13 2.80 -0.18 7.91
CA ASN A 13 3.91 -0.10 8.86
C ASN A 13 3.63 -0.89 10.16
N SER A 14 2.38 -0.92 10.62
CA SER A 14 1.97 -1.73 11.77
C SER A 14 2.14 -3.23 11.49
N VAL A 15 1.72 -3.71 10.32
CA VAL A 15 1.89 -5.12 9.91
C VAL A 15 3.37 -5.49 9.81
N ILE A 16 4.19 -4.66 9.17
CA ILE A 16 5.62 -4.91 9.03
C ILE A 16 6.29 -4.95 10.41
N ARG A 17 6.00 -3.99 11.31
CA ARG A 17 6.51 -4.01 12.68
C ARG A 17 6.09 -5.26 13.45
N ALA A 18 4.86 -5.71 13.31
CA ALA A 18 4.39 -6.93 13.97
C ALA A 18 5.14 -8.18 13.46
N ALA A 19 5.40 -8.27 12.16
CA ALA A 19 6.13 -9.37 11.54
C ALA A 19 7.61 -9.40 11.97
N THR A 20 8.26 -8.24 12.07
CA THR A 20 9.68 -8.15 12.46
C THR A 20 9.88 -8.23 13.97
N LYS A 21 8.94 -7.77 14.81
CA LYS A 21 9.05 -7.84 16.29
C LYS A 21 9.24 -9.27 16.82
N ARG A 22 8.71 -10.27 16.12
CA ARG A 22 8.88 -11.70 16.46
C ARG A 22 10.29 -12.24 16.17
N ARG A 23 11.07 -11.59 15.30
CA ARG A 23 12.44 -11.99 14.93
C ARG A 23 13.39 -10.80 15.12
N LYS A 24 14.03 -10.73 16.30
CA LYS A 24 14.94 -9.63 16.66
C LYS A 24 16.29 -9.66 15.92
N LEU A 25 16.73 -10.82 15.46
CA LEU A 25 17.95 -10.98 14.67
C LEU A 25 17.63 -11.72 13.37
N PHE A 26 18.23 -11.25 12.29
CA PHE A 26 18.19 -11.90 10.98
C PHE A 26 19.60 -12.40 10.64
N PRO A 27 19.73 -13.61 10.05
CA PRO A 27 21.04 -14.17 9.72
C PRO A 27 21.72 -13.46 8.54
N ASN A 28 20.95 -12.81 7.66
CA ASN A 28 21.43 -11.96 6.57
C ASN A 28 20.33 -11.01 6.09
N ASP A 29 20.69 -10.02 5.28
CA ASP A 29 19.77 -9.01 4.75
C ASP A 29 18.64 -9.62 3.89
N ASP A 30 18.93 -10.65 3.12
CA ASP A 30 17.93 -11.33 2.28
C ASP A 30 16.85 -12.01 3.12
N SER A 31 17.20 -12.55 4.28
CA SER A 31 16.25 -13.11 5.23
C SER A 31 15.32 -12.04 5.82
N ALA A 32 15.85 -10.84 6.09
CA ALA A 32 15.04 -9.70 6.53
C ALA A 32 14.09 -9.24 5.42
N ARG A 33 14.59 -9.08 4.19
CA ARG A 33 13.77 -8.70 3.02
C ARG A 33 12.66 -9.71 2.76
N LYS A 34 12.95 -11.01 2.85
CA LYS A 34 11.96 -12.08 2.66
C LYS A 34 10.82 -11.98 3.68
N VAL A 35 11.12 -11.68 4.94
CA VAL A 35 10.08 -11.51 5.97
C VAL A 35 9.20 -10.30 5.69
N VAL A 36 9.79 -9.17 5.28
CA VAL A 36 9.01 -7.98 4.88
C VAL A 36 8.13 -8.28 3.67
N TYR A 37 8.68 -8.93 2.64
CA TYR A 37 7.93 -9.33 1.44
C TYR A 37 6.71 -10.19 1.80
N LEU A 38 6.90 -11.25 2.58
CA LEU A 38 5.81 -12.14 2.97
C LEU A 38 4.76 -11.44 3.83
N ALA A 39 5.17 -10.50 4.69
CA ALA A 39 4.24 -9.70 5.49
C ALA A 39 3.36 -8.79 4.60
N ILE A 40 3.96 -8.15 3.59
CA ILE A 40 3.24 -7.33 2.62
C ILE A 40 2.30 -8.20 1.77
N GLU A 41 2.76 -9.35 1.29
CA GLU A 41 1.94 -10.29 0.51
C GLU A 41 0.72 -10.77 1.31
N GLN A 42 0.89 -11.06 2.60
CA GLN A 42 -0.22 -11.47 3.45
C GLN A 42 -1.18 -10.30 3.74
N ALA A 43 -0.67 -9.08 3.88
CA ALA A 43 -1.50 -7.88 4.06
C ALA A 43 -2.30 -7.55 2.80
N SER A 44 -1.70 -7.66 1.62
CA SER A 44 -2.31 -7.27 0.34
C SER A 44 -3.53 -8.12 0.00
N ARG A 45 -3.58 -9.39 0.45
CA ARG A 45 -4.76 -10.25 0.34
C ARG A 45 -6.01 -9.66 0.99
N LYS A 46 -5.88 -8.73 1.93
CA LYS A 46 -6.99 -8.04 2.60
C LYS A 46 -7.37 -6.71 1.94
N TRP A 47 -6.62 -6.25 0.94
CA TRP A 47 -6.90 -4.99 0.23
C TRP A 47 -7.96 -5.18 -0.85
N THR A 48 -9.14 -5.67 -0.45
CA THR A 48 -10.25 -5.96 -1.35
C THR A 48 -11.24 -4.80 -1.47
N MET A 49 -11.23 -3.88 -0.51
CA MET A 49 -12.18 -2.77 -0.52
C MET A 49 -11.74 -1.66 -1.48
N PRO A 50 -12.63 -1.20 -2.39
CA PRO A 50 -12.33 -0.11 -3.29
C PRO A 50 -12.16 1.21 -2.52
N ILE A 51 -11.34 2.11 -3.07
CA ILE A 51 -11.12 3.44 -2.49
C ILE A 51 -12.43 4.24 -2.54
N GLN A 52 -12.86 4.74 -1.38
CA GLN A 52 -14.07 5.55 -1.29
C GLN A 52 -13.96 6.82 -2.13
N ASN A 53 -14.99 7.09 -2.92
CA ASN A 53 -15.09 8.23 -3.83
C ASN A 53 -13.95 8.28 -4.88
N TRP A 54 -13.42 7.12 -5.29
CA TRP A 54 -12.34 7.04 -6.28
C TRP A 54 -12.71 7.71 -7.61
N LYS A 55 -13.92 7.48 -8.13
CA LYS A 55 -14.39 8.08 -9.39
C LYS A 55 -14.30 9.61 -9.39
N MET A 56 -14.69 10.25 -8.28
CA MET A 56 -14.62 11.71 -8.15
C MET A 56 -13.17 12.21 -8.10
N ALA A 57 -12.29 11.48 -7.41
CA ALA A 57 -10.86 11.79 -7.39
C ALA A 57 -10.22 11.60 -8.76
N LEU A 58 -10.58 10.53 -9.47
CA LEU A 58 -10.09 10.24 -10.82
C LEU A 58 -10.49 11.33 -11.81
N ASN A 59 -11.75 11.79 -11.78
CA ASN A 59 -12.20 12.92 -12.62
C ASN A 59 -11.34 14.17 -12.38
N ARG A 60 -10.94 14.44 -11.13
CA ARG A 60 -10.06 15.56 -10.81
C ARG A 60 -8.66 15.36 -11.40
N PHE A 61 -8.10 14.16 -11.28
CA PHE A 61 -6.80 13.82 -11.87
C PHE A 61 -6.82 13.89 -13.40
N VAL A 62 -7.92 13.52 -14.05
CA VAL A 62 -8.07 13.64 -15.51
C VAL A 62 -8.13 15.11 -15.94
N ILE A 63 -8.77 15.99 -15.16
CA ILE A 63 -8.77 17.43 -15.47
C ILE A 63 -7.37 18.04 -15.31
N GLU A 64 -6.63 17.66 -14.26
CA GLU A 64 -5.32 18.25 -13.95
C GLU A 64 -4.15 17.63 -14.75
N PHE A 65 -4.24 16.35 -15.10
CA PHE A 65 -3.17 15.56 -15.70
C PHE A 65 -3.66 14.67 -16.85
N GLY A 66 -4.66 15.13 -17.60
CA GLY A 66 -5.35 14.33 -18.63
C GLY A 66 -4.44 13.82 -19.75
N ASP A 67 -3.34 14.53 -20.03
CA ASP A 67 -2.28 14.13 -20.94
C ASP A 67 -1.51 12.87 -20.48
N ARG A 68 -1.47 12.62 -19.17
CA ARG A 68 -0.78 11.47 -18.55
C ARG A 68 -1.73 10.33 -18.19
N VAL A 69 -3.01 10.64 -17.99
CA VAL A 69 -4.06 9.64 -17.75
C VAL A 69 -4.61 9.21 -19.12
N THR A 70 -3.76 8.53 -19.90
CA THR A 70 -4.15 8.03 -21.22
C THR A 70 -5.35 7.09 -21.12
N ASN A 71 -6.29 7.26 -22.06
CA ASN A 71 -7.53 6.52 -22.24
C ASN A 71 -7.38 5.00 -22.04
N HIS A 72 -7.62 4.52 -20.82
CA HIS A 72 -8.11 3.16 -20.61
C HIS A 72 -9.64 3.23 -20.71
N GLN A 73 -10.13 3.33 -21.95
CA GLN A 73 -11.50 2.93 -22.30
C GLN A 73 -11.61 1.40 -22.19
#